data_AF-A0A7R9VDV0-F1
#
_entry.id   AF-A0A7R9VDV0-F1
#
_cell.length_a   1.000
_cell.length_b   1.000
_cell.length_c   1.000
_cell.angle_alpha   90.00
_cell.angle_beta   90.00
_cell.angle_gamma   90.00
#
_symmetry.space_group_name_H-M   'P 1'
#
loop_
_entity.id
_entity.type
_entity.pdbx_description
1 polymer ?
#
loop_
_entity_poly.entity_id
_entity_poly.type
_entity_poly.pdbx_seq_one_letter_code
_entity_poly.pdbx_strand_id
1 'polypeptide(L)'
;EDGDARYGSSSKLPKKASEKSPVSFLLMGVSPTDENAKGLNVLTPPLMDTLRRHVPYALRDDNFWLKYSLARDGASIESLLAKARSSTNTILAIETMEGEVFGSFTSSAWRHKGQSNY
;
A
#
# COMPACT_ATOMS: atom_id res chain seq x y z
N GLU A 1 42.10 -48.28 -31.12
CA GLU A 1 41.90 -46.85 -31.44
C GLU A 1 40.40 -46.62 -31.66
N ASP A 2 39.56 -46.87 -30.66
CA ASP A 2 39.36 -46.07 -29.43
C ASP A 2 38.69 -44.73 -29.74
N GLY A 3 37.49 -44.51 -29.20
CA GLY A 3 36.83 -43.21 -29.30
C GLY A 3 35.34 -43.19 -28.98
N ASP A 4 34.99 -43.66 -27.79
CA ASP A 4 33.68 -43.52 -27.15
C ASP A 4 33.35 -42.04 -26.88
N ALA A 5 32.13 -41.57 -27.18
CA ALA A 5 31.52 -40.39 -26.55
C ALA A 5 30.01 -40.30 -26.83
N ARG A 6 29.22 -40.94 -25.95
CA ARG A 6 27.81 -40.60 -25.71
C ARG A 6 27.73 -39.26 -24.96
N TYR A 7 26.88 -38.32 -25.41
CA TYR A 7 26.26 -37.23 -24.62
C TYR A 7 25.27 -36.54 -25.58
N GLY A 8 23.98 -36.30 -25.33
CA GLY A 8 23.08 -36.46 -24.21
C GLY A 8 21.80 -35.68 -24.60
N SER A 9 20.62 -36.28 -24.44
CA SER A 9 19.32 -35.69 -24.76
C SER A 9 19.14 -34.30 -24.16
N SER A 10 18.96 -33.27 -24.99
CA SER A 10 18.52 -31.95 -24.52
C SER A 10 17.00 -31.96 -24.33
N SER A 11 16.56 -32.36 -23.15
CA SER A 11 15.20 -32.15 -22.67
C SER A 11 14.95 -30.65 -22.54
N LYS A 12 14.06 -30.13 -23.38
CA LYS A 12 13.54 -28.75 -23.25
C LYS A 12 12.78 -28.64 -21.93
N LEU A 13 13.43 -28.05 -20.92
CA LEU A 13 12.79 -27.61 -19.69
C LEU A 13 11.74 -26.53 -20.01
N PRO A 14 10.56 -26.55 -19.39
CA PRO A 14 9.53 -25.54 -19.62
C PRO A 14 10.02 -24.17 -19.12
N LYS A 15 9.71 -23.13 -19.90
CA LYS A 15 9.93 -21.72 -19.55
C LYS A 15 9.22 -21.44 -18.23
N LYS A 16 9.98 -21.33 -17.12
CA LYS A 16 9.43 -20.85 -15.84
C LYS A 16 8.85 -19.45 -16.08
N ALA A 17 7.56 -19.31 -15.78
CA ALA A 17 6.89 -18.04 -15.71
C ALA A 17 7.71 -17.11 -14.82
N SER A 18 7.95 -15.89 -15.31
CA SER A 18 8.54 -14.80 -14.55
C SER A 18 7.65 -14.53 -13.34
N GLU A 19 8.06 -15.10 -12.21
CA GLU A 19 7.55 -14.80 -10.89
C GLU A 19 7.83 -13.31 -10.66
N LYS A 20 6.77 -12.49 -10.74
CA LYS A 20 6.85 -11.07 -10.46
C LYS A 20 7.32 -10.94 -9.02
N SER A 21 8.59 -10.60 -8.82
CA SER A 21 9.09 -10.25 -7.50
C SER A 21 8.18 -9.16 -6.92
N PRO A 22 7.71 -9.29 -5.66
CA PRO A 22 6.90 -8.25 -5.06
C PRO A 22 7.72 -6.97 -5.06
N VAL A 23 7.21 -5.95 -5.74
CA VAL A 23 7.88 -4.65 -5.86
C VAL A 23 7.84 -4.03 -4.48
N SER A 24 8.94 -4.15 -3.73
CA SER A 24 9.09 -3.50 -2.44
C SER A 24 9.34 -2.01 -2.67
N PHE A 25 8.34 -1.18 -2.39
CA PHE A 25 8.52 0.26 -2.33
C PHE A 25 8.56 0.70 -0.86
N LEU A 26 9.35 1.73 -0.59
CA LEU A 26 9.50 2.26 0.76
C LEU A 26 8.29 3.16 1.09
N LEU A 27 7.39 2.66 1.94
CA LEU A 27 6.30 3.45 2.47
C LEU A 27 6.83 4.35 3.61
N MET A 28 6.88 5.66 3.38
CA MET A 28 7.35 6.61 4.40
C MET A 28 6.42 6.62 5.61
N GLY A 29 6.99 6.42 6.80
CA GLY A 29 6.23 6.29 8.07
C GLY A 29 6.04 4.84 8.54
N VAL A 30 6.70 3.88 7.89
CA VAL A 30 6.74 2.46 8.25
C VAL A 30 8.20 2.03 8.41
N SER A 31 8.50 1.23 9.45
CA SER A 31 9.82 0.62 9.59
C SER A 31 10.01 -0.50 8.56
N PRO A 32 11.17 -0.61 7.88
CA PRO A 32 11.44 -1.73 6.96
C PRO A 32 11.34 -3.12 7.62
N THR A 33 11.42 -3.18 8.95
CA THR A 33 11.33 -4.40 9.76
C THR A 33 9.90 -4.73 10.23
N ASP A 34 8.92 -3.89 9.90
CA ASP A 34 7.54 -4.10 10.31
C ASP A 34 6.89 -5.14 9.40
N GLU A 35 6.88 -6.41 9.84
CA GLU A 35 6.27 -7.53 9.12
C GLU A 35 4.78 -7.28 8.83
N ASN A 36 4.08 -6.55 9.72
CA ASN A 36 2.67 -6.18 9.51
C ASN A 36 2.48 -5.19 8.35
N ALA A 37 3.53 -4.47 7.97
CA ALA A 37 3.48 -3.52 6.88
C ALA A 37 3.89 -4.10 5.51
N LYS A 38 4.46 -5.32 5.47
CA LYS A 38 4.81 -5.98 4.20
C LYS A 38 3.60 -6.34 3.33
N GLY A 39 2.39 -6.33 3.91
CA GLY A 39 1.12 -6.54 3.20
C GLY A 39 0.28 -5.27 2.98
N LEU A 40 0.71 -4.11 3.48
CA LEU A 40 -0.05 -2.84 3.44
C LEU A 40 0.06 -2.13 2.08
N ASN A 41 -0.13 -2.89 0.99
CA ASN A 41 0.13 -2.44 -0.37
C ASN A 41 -1.11 -1.88 -1.07
N VAL A 42 -2.16 -1.54 -0.33
CA VAL A 42 -3.40 -0.96 -0.88
C VAL A 42 -3.08 0.27 -1.73
N LEU A 43 -2.19 1.15 -1.24
CA LEU A 43 -1.77 2.37 -1.91
C LEU A 43 -0.36 2.24 -2.50
N THR A 44 -0.22 1.39 -3.53
CA THR A 44 1.03 1.28 -4.29
C THR A 44 1.42 2.60 -4.97
N PRO A 45 2.72 2.85 -5.28
CA PRO A 45 3.14 4.07 -5.98
C PRO A 45 2.41 4.31 -7.30
N PRO A 46 2.19 3.30 -8.19
CA PRO A 46 1.41 3.52 -9.40
C PRO A 46 -0.05 3.93 -9.15
N LEU A 47 -0.66 3.41 -8.08
CA LEU A 47 -2.01 3.82 -7.69
C LEU A 47 -2.00 5.26 -7.15
N MET A 48 -1.02 5.60 -6.32
CA MET A 48 -0.85 6.96 -5.79
C MET A 48 -0.62 7.99 -6.90
N ASP A 49 0.16 7.66 -7.94
CA ASP A 49 0.35 8.53 -9.12
C ASP A 49 -0.97 8.74 -9.87
N THR A 50 -1.84 7.74 -9.90
CA THR A 50 -3.19 7.89 -10.48
C THR A 50 -4.08 8.75 -9.58
N LEU A 51 -4.05 8.56 -8.27
CA LEU A 51 -4.82 9.35 -7.30
C LEU A 51 -4.40 10.82 -7.28
N ARG A 52 -3.10 11.12 -7.45
CA ARG A 52 -2.57 12.50 -7.53
C ARG A 52 -3.23 13.35 -8.60
N ARG A 53 -3.72 12.74 -9.70
CA ARG A 53 -4.45 13.51 -10.72
C ARG A 53 -5.81 14.02 -10.24
N HIS A 54 -6.38 13.38 -9.22
CA HIS A 54 -7.71 13.63 -8.67
C HIS A 54 -7.70 14.45 -7.37
N VAL A 55 -6.51 14.70 -6.78
CA VAL A 55 -6.37 15.62 -5.64
C VAL A 55 -6.28 17.08 -6.14
N PRO A 56 -6.59 18.08 -5.28
CA PRO A 56 -6.42 19.49 -5.61
C PRO A 56 -5.04 19.81 -6.16
N TYR A 57 -4.96 20.72 -7.14
CA TYR A 57 -3.73 21.04 -7.86
C TYR A 57 -2.55 21.38 -6.93
N ALA A 58 -2.81 22.13 -5.86
CA ALA A 58 -1.81 22.54 -4.88
C ALA A 58 -1.17 21.38 -4.08
N LEU A 59 -1.73 20.17 -4.14
CA LEU A 59 -1.31 19.01 -3.35
C LEU A 59 -0.75 17.88 -4.21
N ARG A 60 -0.64 18.07 -5.54
CA ARG A 60 -0.24 17.01 -6.47
C ARG A 60 1.19 16.54 -6.26
N ASP A 61 2.06 17.48 -5.91
CA ASP A 61 3.50 17.26 -5.72
C ASP A 61 3.86 17.02 -4.25
N ASP A 62 2.87 16.99 -3.35
CA ASP A 62 3.08 16.73 -1.94
C ASP A 62 3.44 15.26 -1.68
N ASN A 63 4.16 15.07 -0.59
CA ASN A 63 4.48 13.75 -0.05
C ASN A 63 3.37 13.29 0.90
N PHE A 64 2.80 12.12 0.62
CA PHE A 64 1.83 11.47 1.51
C PHE A 64 2.55 10.53 2.48
N TRP A 65 2.18 10.61 3.76
CA TRP A 65 2.77 9.83 4.84
C TRP A 65 1.71 8.95 5.48
N LEU A 66 2.06 7.71 5.83
CA LEU A 66 1.11 6.82 6.50
C LEU A 66 0.81 7.28 7.93
N LYS A 67 -0.32 7.94 8.13
CA LYS A 67 -0.78 8.39 9.45
C LYS A 67 -1.39 7.27 10.28
N TYR A 68 -2.16 6.38 9.66
CA TYR A 68 -2.84 5.28 10.33
C TYR A 68 -3.00 4.06 9.40
N SER A 69 -2.92 2.86 9.96
CA SER A 69 -3.36 1.62 9.30
C SER A 69 -3.82 0.59 10.32
N LEU A 70 -4.76 -0.28 9.94
CA LEU A 70 -5.26 -1.34 10.83
C LEU A 70 -4.16 -2.31 11.28
N ALA A 71 -3.24 -2.68 10.37
CA ALA A 71 -2.19 -3.65 10.70
C ALA A 71 -1.12 -3.10 11.65
N ARG A 72 -0.82 -1.79 11.59
CA ARG A 72 0.16 -1.14 12.47
C ARG A 72 -0.46 -0.63 13.78
N ASP A 73 -1.68 -0.10 13.71
CA ASP A 73 -2.26 0.74 14.78
C ASP A 73 -3.50 0.15 15.45
N GLY A 74 -3.97 -1.01 14.98
CA GLY A 74 -5.13 -1.73 15.50
C GLY A 74 -6.48 -1.15 15.07
N ALA A 75 -7.54 -1.96 15.18
CA ALA A 75 -8.89 -1.63 14.72
C ALA A 75 -9.72 -0.82 15.75
N SER A 76 -9.26 0.39 16.09
CA SER A 76 -9.97 1.32 16.98
C SER A 76 -10.15 2.68 16.30
N ILE A 77 -11.39 3.19 16.34
CA ILE A 77 -11.71 4.52 15.84
C ILE A 77 -11.04 5.61 16.69
N GLU A 78 -10.88 5.38 17.99
CA GLU A 78 -10.15 6.28 18.88
C GLU A 78 -8.68 6.39 18.47
N SER A 79 -8.05 5.26 18.12
CA SER A 79 -6.67 5.22 17.61
C SER A 79 -6.53 5.99 16.29
N LEU A 80 -7.45 5.77 15.34
CA LEU A 80 -7.49 6.52 14.07
C LEU A 80 -7.60 8.02 14.33
N LEU A 81 -8.59 8.44 15.13
CA LEU A 81 -8.83 9.85 15.41
C LEU A 81 -7.67 10.50 16.17
N ALA A 82 -7.02 9.79 17.09
CA ALA A 82 -5.86 10.28 17.81
C ALA A 82 -4.66 10.52 16.88
N LYS A 83 -4.38 9.60 15.95
CA LYS A 83 -3.25 9.71 15.01
C LYS A 83 -3.50 10.67 13.85
N ALA A 84 -4.76 10.77 13.39
CA ALA A 84 -5.15 11.61 12.26
C ALA A 84 -5.66 13.01 12.66
N ARG A 85 -5.77 13.32 13.97
CA ARG A 85 -6.43 14.54 14.52
C ARG A 85 -6.02 15.86 13.86
N SER A 86 -4.74 16.03 13.57
CA SER A 86 -4.18 17.26 13.00
C SER A 86 -3.91 17.16 11.49
N SER A 87 -4.21 16.02 10.88
CA SER A 87 -3.92 15.80 9.46
C SER A 87 -5.07 16.35 8.62
N THR A 88 -4.80 17.40 7.86
CA THR A 88 -5.64 17.88 6.76
C THR A 88 -5.20 17.19 5.46
N ASN A 89 -6.05 17.22 4.42
CA ASN A 89 -5.71 16.68 3.09
C ASN A 89 -5.27 15.21 3.11
N THR A 90 -6.09 14.34 3.70
CA THR A 90 -5.74 12.91 3.84
C THR A 90 -6.43 12.05 2.79
N ILE A 91 -5.77 10.96 2.41
CA ILE A 91 -6.37 9.90 1.59
C ILE A 91 -6.72 8.75 2.53
N LEU A 92 -8.00 8.37 2.56
CA LEU A 92 -8.49 7.15 3.17
C LEU A 92 -8.55 6.07 2.09
N ALA A 93 -7.98 4.90 2.36
CA ALA A 93 -8.11 3.72 1.52
C ALA A 93 -8.60 2.55 2.36
N ILE A 94 -9.53 1.78 1.80
CA ILE A 94 -10.18 0.63 2.40
C ILE A 94 -10.04 -0.52 1.38
N GLU A 95 -9.44 -1.62 1.82
CA GLU A 95 -9.40 -2.88 1.09
C GLU A 95 -10.45 -3.82 1.71
N THR A 96 -11.32 -4.38 0.87
CA THR A 96 -12.31 -5.37 1.30
C THR A 96 -11.68 -6.75 1.43
N MET A 97 -12.42 -7.71 2.02
CA MET A 97 -11.95 -9.10 2.10
C MET A 97 -11.86 -9.77 0.72
N GLU A 98 -12.60 -9.22 -0.25
CA GLU A 98 -12.62 -9.63 -1.65
C GLU A 98 -11.48 -9.00 -2.47
N GLY A 99 -10.66 -8.14 -1.87
CA GLY A 99 -9.53 -7.47 -2.51
C GLY A 99 -9.90 -6.22 -3.31
N GLU A 100 -11.14 -5.71 -3.15
CA GLU A 100 -11.56 -4.46 -3.78
C GLU A 100 -11.01 -3.27 -2.97
N VAL A 101 -10.53 -2.24 -3.67
CA VAL A 101 -9.97 -1.04 -3.05
C VAL A 101 -10.80 0.18 -3.37
N PHE A 102 -11.31 0.85 -2.35
CA PHE A 102 -11.98 2.14 -2.48
C PHE A 102 -11.61 3.08 -1.35
N GLY A 103 -12.04 4.34 -1.45
CA GLY A 103 -11.57 5.35 -0.50
C GLY A 103 -12.10 6.75 -0.78
N SER A 104 -11.50 7.71 -0.09
CA SER A 104 -11.84 9.12 -0.26
C SER A 104 -10.65 10.02 0.01
N PHE A 105 -10.67 11.20 -0.62
CA PHE A 105 -9.83 12.32 -0.23
C PHE A 105 -10.62 13.22 0.72
N THR A 106 -10.03 13.60 1.85
CA THR A 106 -10.64 14.50 2.83
C THR A 106 -9.77 15.75 2.98
N SER A 107 -10.37 16.93 2.78
CA SER A 107 -9.66 18.21 2.89
C SER A 107 -9.58 18.74 4.32
N SER A 108 -10.41 18.22 5.22
CA SER A 108 -10.55 18.68 6.60
C SER A 108 -9.97 17.70 7.60
N ALA A 109 -9.50 18.22 8.72
CA ALA A 109 -8.98 17.40 9.81
C ALA A 109 -10.05 16.47 10.39
N TRP A 110 -9.63 15.26 10.77
CA TRP A 110 -10.50 14.24 11.36
C TRP A 110 -10.98 14.68 12.75
N ARG A 111 -12.29 14.55 13.00
CA ARG A 111 -12.92 14.97 14.25
C ARG A 111 -13.93 13.93 14.70
N HIS A 112 -14.02 13.77 16.02
CA HIS A 112 -15.14 13.05 16.61
C HIS A 112 -16.42 13.86 16.37
N LYS A 113 -17.41 13.27 15.70
CA LYS A 113 -18.76 13.83 15.64
C LYS A 113 -19.62 13.16 16.72
N GLY A 114 -19.75 13.83 17.86
CA GLY A 114 -20.64 13.48 18.97
C GLY A 114 -20.30 14.35 20.18
N GLN A 115 -21.19 15.08 20.83
CA GLN A 115 -22.63 15.26 20.68
C GLN A 115 -22.95 16.76 20.45
N SER A 116 -23.88 17.07 19.55
CA SER A 116 -24.51 18.39 19.53
C SER A 116 -25.49 18.44 20.71
N ASN A 117 -25.07 19.03 21.82
CA ASN A 117 -25.98 19.40 22.89
C ASN A 117 -26.72 20.67 22.46
N TYR A 118 -27.79 20.51 21.68
CA TYR A 118 -28.87 21.48 21.59
C TYR A 118 -30.12 20.82 22.13
#